data_AF-A0A842MGA4-F1
#
_entry.id   AF-A0A842MGA4-F1
#
_cell.length_a   1.000
_cell.length_b   1.000
_cell.length_c   1.000
_cell.angle_alpha   90.00
_cell.angle_beta   90.00
_cell.angle_gamma   90.00
#
_symmetry.space_group_name_H-M   'P 1'
#
loop_
_entity.id
_entity.type
_entity.pdbx_description
1 polymer ?
#
loop_
_entity_poly.entity_id
_entity_poly.type
_entity_poly.pdbx_seq_one_letter_code
_entity_poly.pdbx_strand_id
1 'polypeptide(L)'
;MVTGGDPDVVHKEYLDFGLHAYPETLRRAITEKVNSLEGRVDAVFIGYGICQSLKGISGELRVPALRLDCDDCIATLLTPPIYEAERRKCAGTFFVTPFFAERGMEGMMKGLRLDSPKFQRYDKMWFIRRLFDGYSRALFVDTGVGSRERYEALSRAFAEELGLKHEATKGTVSVLAEALSKAKQLAGQKSG
;
A
#
# COMPACT_ATOMS: atom_id res chain seq x y z
N MET A 1 -6.38 4.59 -14.44
CA MET A 1 -6.43 3.76 -13.21
C MET A 1 -6.80 2.33 -13.61
N VAL A 2 -6.23 1.29 -13.01
CA VAL A 2 -6.29 -0.12 -13.51
C VAL A 2 -7.71 -0.65 -13.75
N THR A 3 -8.72 -0.11 -13.06
CA THR A 3 -10.13 -0.50 -13.18
C THR A 3 -11.02 0.55 -13.87
N GLY A 4 -10.44 1.58 -14.49
CA GLY A 4 -11.18 2.71 -15.08
C GLY A 4 -11.89 2.31 -16.37
N GLY A 5 -13.23 2.40 -16.39
CA GLY A 5 -14.05 2.08 -17.56
C GLY A 5 -14.14 0.59 -17.90
N ASP A 6 -13.69 -0.28 -17.00
CA ASP A 6 -13.70 -1.72 -17.19
C ASP A 6 -15.12 -2.28 -16.92
N PRO A 7 -15.82 -2.84 -17.92
CA PRO A 7 -17.20 -3.30 -17.78
C PRO A 7 -17.34 -4.51 -16.84
N ASP A 8 -16.26 -5.27 -16.63
CA ASP A 8 -16.29 -6.45 -15.73
C ASP A 8 -16.17 -6.03 -14.25
N VAL A 9 -15.80 -4.78 -13.98
CA VAL A 9 -15.67 -4.26 -12.61
C VAL A 9 -16.97 -3.60 -12.18
N VAL A 10 -17.91 -4.42 -11.74
CA VAL A 10 -19.28 -4.01 -11.35
C VAL A 10 -19.39 -3.44 -9.93
N HIS A 11 -18.38 -3.67 -9.09
CA HIS A 11 -18.34 -3.19 -7.70
C HIS A 11 -16.94 -2.73 -7.31
N LYS A 12 -16.84 -1.63 -6.57
CA LYS A 12 -15.59 -1.07 -6.05
C LYS A 12 -15.80 -0.61 -4.61
N GLU A 13 -14.90 -1.05 -3.74
CA GLU A 13 -14.88 -0.63 -2.34
C GLU A 13 -13.48 -0.21 -1.95
N TYR A 14 -13.38 0.93 -1.26
CA TYR A 14 -12.13 1.46 -0.72
C TYR A 14 -12.15 1.29 0.79
N LEU A 15 -11.15 0.56 1.29
CA LEU A 15 -10.92 0.40 2.72
C LEU A 15 -9.92 1.45 3.21
N ASP A 16 -9.94 1.74 4.51
CA ASP A 16 -8.99 2.69 5.10
C ASP A 16 -7.55 2.17 4.92
N PHE A 17 -6.69 3.04 4.38
CA PHE A 17 -5.28 2.77 4.20
C PHE A 17 -4.63 2.31 5.52
N GLY A 18 -5.00 2.90 6.66
CA GLY A 18 -4.42 2.61 7.98
C GLY A 18 -4.64 1.19 8.49
N LEU A 19 -5.54 0.41 7.88
CA LEU A 19 -5.81 -0.97 8.30
C LEU A 19 -4.61 -1.90 8.17
N HIS A 20 -3.63 -1.61 7.30
CA HIS A 20 -2.40 -2.41 7.19
C HIS A 20 -1.60 -2.46 8.49
N ALA A 21 -1.77 -1.48 9.39
CA ALA A 21 -1.14 -1.47 10.71
C ALA A 21 -1.83 -2.39 11.74
N TYR A 22 -3.01 -2.93 11.41
CA TYR A 22 -3.85 -3.72 12.31
C TYR A 22 -4.29 -5.04 11.64
N PRO A 23 -3.40 -6.07 11.60
CA PRO A 23 -3.61 -7.34 10.90
C PRO A 23 -5.00 -7.98 11.07
N GLU A 24 -5.43 -8.19 12.31
CA GLU A 24 -6.71 -8.82 12.62
C GLU A 24 -7.92 -7.97 12.18
N THR A 25 -7.78 -6.65 12.28
CA THR A 25 -8.84 -5.72 11.87
C THR A 25 -8.95 -5.69 10.34
N LEU A 26 -7.81 -5.68 9.63
CA LEU A 26 -7.79 -5.77 8.17
C LEU A 26 -8.39 -7.08 7.68
N ARG A 27 -7.99 -8.22 8.27
CA ARG A 27 -8.53 -9.54 7.92
C ARG A 27 -10.04 -9.58 8.08
N ARG A 28 -10.55 -9.18 9.25
CA ARG A 28 -12.00 -9.13 9.51
C ARG A 28 -12.73 -8.23 8.51
N ALA A 29 -12.23 -7.01 8.29
CA ALA A 29 -12.85 -6.07 7.37
C ALA A 29 -12.92 -6.62 5.94
N ILE A 30 -11.83 -7.22 5.43
CA ILE A 30 -11.83 -7.84 4.10
C ILE A 30 -12.80 -9.02 4.05
N THR A 31 -12.76 -9.92 5.03
CA THR A 31 -13.64 -11.11 5.07
C THR A 31 -15.12 -10.70 5.08
N GLU A 32 -15.51 -9.74 5.94
CA GLU A 32 -16.88 -9.23 6.01
C GLU A 32 -17.33 -8.62 4.67
N LYS A 33 -16.51 -7.77 4.06
CA LYS A 33 -16.85 -7.10 2.79
C LYS A 33 -16.95 -8.07 1.63
N VAL A 34 -15.96 -8.95 1.46
CA VAL A 34 -15.98 -9.96 0.39
C VAL A 34 -17.19 -10.88 0.55
N ASN A 35 -17.47 -11.35 1.76
CA ASN A 35 -18.61 -12.24 2.00
C ASN A 35 -19.96 -11.55 1.80
N SER A 36 -20.05 -10.23 1.99
CA SER A 36 -21.27 -9.47 1.69
C SER A 36 -21.60 -9.38 0.19
N LEU A 37 -20.66 -9.73 -0.69
CA LEU A 37 -20.82 -9.75 -2.14
C LEU A 37 -21.22 -11.13 -2.68
N GLU A 38 -21.44 -12.12 -1.80
CA GLU A 38 -21.94 -13.44 -2.19
C GLU A 38 -23.23 -13.31 -3.02
N GLY A 39 -23.24 -13.99 -4.18
CA GLY A 39 -24.35 -13.94 -5.14
C GLY A 39 -24.47 -12.65 -5.95
N ARG A 40 -23.59 -11.66 -5.76
CA ARG A 40 -23.59 -10.38 -6.49
C ARG A 40 -22.44 -10.24 -7.49
N VAL A 41 -21.36 -10.99 -7.27
CA VAL A 41 -20.17 -10.99 -8.13
C VAL A 41 -19.64 -12.41 -8.29
N ASP A 42 -18.99 -12.68 -9.41
CA ASP A 42 -18.41 -13.99 -9.71
C ASP A 42 -17.07 -14.21 -9.00
N ALA A 43 -16.26 -13.15 -8.92
CA ALA A 43 -15.00 -13.12 -8.18
C ALA A 43 -14.67 -11.72 -7.64
N VAL A 44 -13.76 -11.65 -6.67
CA VAL A 44 -13.24 -10.41 -6.09
C VAL A 44 -11.74 -10.30 -6.28
N PHE A 45 -11.26 -9.11 -6.68
CA PHE A 45 -9.84 -8.76 -6.60
C PHE A 45 -9.57 -7.96 -5.31
N ILE A 46 -8.70 -8.49 -4.46
CA ILE A 46 -8.25 -7.85 -3.22
C ILE A 46 -6.96 -7.07 -3.52
N GLY A 47 -7.08 -5.74 -3.56
CA GLY A 47 -5.99 -4.81 -3.86
C GLY A 47 -4.99 -4.54 -2.72
N TYR A 48 -4.97 -5.38 -1.68
CA TYR A 48 -3.99 -5.33 -0.59
C TYR A 48 -2.88 -6.35 -0.85
N GLY A 49 -1.61 -5.95 -0.71
CA GLY A 49 -0.46 -6.86 -0.71
C GLY A 49 -0.52 -7.86 0.45
N ILE A 50 0.32 -8.90 0.44
CA ILE A 50 0.40 -9.85 1.56
C ILE A 50 1.15 -9.21 2.74
N CYS A 51 0.53 -8.23 3.39
CA CYS A 51 0.86 -8.01 4.79
C CYS A 51 0.49 -9.31 5.50
N GLN A 52 1.39 -9.94 6.27
CA GLN A 52 1.28 -11.31 6.82
C GLN A 52 -0.13 -11.72 7.32
N SER A 53 -0.93 -10.74 7.77
CA SER A 53 -2.38 -10.76 8.00
C SER A 53 -3.28 -11.52 7.01
N LEU A 54 -3.00 -11.54 5.70
CA LEU A 54 -3.89 -12.12 4.68
C LEU A 54 -3.54 -13.57 4.31
N LYS A 55 -2.54 -14.16 4.97
CA LYS A 55 -2.20 -15.57 4.75
C LYS A 55 -3.41 -16.45 5.07
N GLY A 56 -3.74 -17.37 4.17
CA GLY A 56 -4.86 -18.30 4.34
C GLY A 56 -6.26 -17.69 4.33
N ILE A 57 -6.42 -16.39 4.01
CA ILE A 57 -7.74 -15.74 4.01
C ILE A 57 -8.74 -16.42 3.06
N SER A 58 -8.27 -17.04 1.98
CA SER A 58 -9.11 -17.74 1.00
C SER A 58 -10.04 -18.80 1.61
N GLY A 59 -9.69 -19.42 2.74
CA GLY A 59 -10.55 -20.38 3.43
C GLY A 59 -11.73 -19.76 4.19
N GLU A 60 -11.74 -18.45 4.36
CA GLU A 60 -12.79 -17.69 5.07
C GLU A 60 -13.76 -16.97 4.10
N LEU A 61 -13.47 -17.01 2.80
CA LEU A 61 -14.19 -16.26 1.78
C LEU A 61 -15.22 -17.14 1.08
N ARG A 62 -16.45 -16.63 0.97
CA ARG A 62 -17.58 -17.27 0.27
C ARG A 62 -17.62 -16.92 -1.22
N VAL A 63 -16.83 -15.93 -1.62
CA VAL A 63 -16.67 -15.51 -3.00
C VAL A 63 -15.26 -15.85 -3.45
N PRO A 64 -15.07 -16.45 -4.65
CA PRO A 64 -13.75 -16.64 -5.22
C PRO A 64 -12.99 -15.32 -5.23
N ALA A 65 -11.79 -15.31 -4.64
CA ALA A 65 -11.04 -14.07 -4.51
C ALA A 65 -9.59 -14.27 -4.91
N LEU A 66 -9.09 -13.33 -5.71
CA LEU A 66 -7.68 -13.20 -6.01
C LEU A 66 -7.06 -12.11 -5.14
N ARG A 67 -5.92 -12.42 -4.54
CA ARG A 67 -5.09 -11.51 -3.76
C ARG A 67 -3.82 -11.18 -4.52
N LEU A 68 -3.17 -10.07 -4.15
CA LEU A 68 -1.82 -9.79 -4.60
C LEU A 68 -0.84 -10.78 -3.96
N ASP A 69 0.09 -11.31 -4.75
CA ASP A 69 1.13 -12.24 -4.29
C ASP A 69 2.49 -11.54 -4.25
N CYS A 70 2.60 -10.57 -3.34
CA CYS A 70 3.79 -9.77 -3.13
C CYS A 70 3.98 -9.48 -1.63
N ASP A 71 5.23 -9.26 -1.21
CA ASP A 71 5.63 -9.11 0.19
C ASP A 71 4.90 -7.95 0.89
N ASP A 72 4.69 -6.84 0.18
CA ASP A 72 3.96 -5.67 0.67
C ASP A 72 3.39 -4.84 -0.50
N CYS A 73 2.71 -3.74 -0.16
CA CYS A 73 2.14 -2.83 -1.15
C CYS A 73 3.19 -2.06 -1.96
N ILE A 74 4.41 -1.87 -1.46
CA ILE A 74 5.49 -1.20 -2.19
C ILE A 74 6.03 -2.13 -3.27
N ALA A 75 6.19 -3.42 -2.97
CA ALA A 75 6.54 -4.44 -3.96
C ALA A 75 5.51 -4.50 -5.10
N THR A 76 4.23 -4.28 -4.82
CA THR A 76 3.20 -4.16 -5.88
C THR A 76 3.47 -2.98 -6.82
N LEU A 77 3.91 -1.85 -6.27
CA LEU A 77 4.15 -0.60 -7.00
C LEU A 77 5.48 -0.57 -7.73
N LEU A 78 6.43 -1.44 -7.38
CA LEU A 78 7.75 -1.53 -8.03
C LEU A 78 7.95 -2.82 -8.82
N THR A 79 7.13 -3.84 -8.64
CA THR A 79 7.44 -5.28 -8.86
C THR A 79 8.41 -5.85 -7.82
N PRO A 80 8.29 -7.14 -7.45
CA PRO A 80 9.21 -7.77 -6.51
C PRO A 80 10.69 -7.67 -6.90
N PRO A 81 11.11 -7.91 -8.16
CA PRO A 81 12.52 -7.81 -8.54
C PRO A 81 13.12 -6.41 -8.38
N ILE A 82 12.38 -5.36 -8.76
CA ILE A 82 12.88 -3.98 -8.61
C ILE A 82 12.88 -3.59 -7.13
N TYR A 83 11.84 -3.95 -6.37
CA TYR A 83 11.79 -3.69 -4.93
C TYR A 83 12.99 -4.33 -4.20
N GLU A 84 13.30 -5.58 -4.53
CA GLU A 84 14.47 -6.28 -3.99
C GLU A 84 15.78 -5.59 -4.39
N ALA A 85 15.92 -5.19 -5.66
CA ALA A 85 17.10 -4.45 -6.13
C ALA A 85 17.29 -3.12 -5.38
N GLU A 86 16.21 -2.37 -5.13
CA GLU A 86 16.26 -1.12 -4.36
C GLU A 86 16.64 -1.34 -2.90
N ARG A 87 16.13 -2.40 -2.27
CA ARG A 87 16.52 -2.78 -0.90
C ARG A 87 17.98 -3.23 -0.82
N ARG A 88 18.50 -3.90 -1.85
CA ARG A 88 19.92 -4.29 -1.92
C ARG A 88 20.85 -3.10 -2.14
N LYS A 89 20.42 -2.09 -2.89
CA LYS A 89 21.19 -0.83 -3.05
C LYS A 89 21.35 -0.10 -1.72
N CYS A 90 20.31 -0.07 -0.89
CA CYS A 90 20.36 0.53 0.43
C CYS A 90 19.31 -0.11 1.34
N ALA A 91 19.74 -0.89 2.34
CA ALA A 91 18.84 -1.55 3.29
C ALA A 91 18.00 -0.53 4.09
N GLY A 92 18.57 0.64 4.39
CA GLY A 92 17.91 1.77 5.05
C GLY A 92 17.12 2.67 4.10
N THR A 93 16.41 2.09 3.13
CA THR A 93 15.53 2.84 2.21
C THR A 93 14.13 2.94 2.78
N PHE A 94 13.63 4.17 2.94
CA PHE A 94 12.23 4.47 3.20
C PHE A 94 11.54 4.79 1.86
N PHE A 95 10.50 4.04 1.52
CA PHE A 95 9.79 4.19 0.25
C PHE A 95 8.63 5.17 0.41
N VAL A 96 8.63 6.24 -0.37
CA VAL A 96 7.66 7.33 -0.30
C VAL A 96 6.72 7.26 -1.49
N THR A 97 5.45 6.95 -1.26
CA THR A 97 4.39 7.02 -2.29
C THR A 97 3.79 8.43 -2.35
N PRO A 98 3.07 8.83 -3.43
CA PRO A 98 2.40 10.13 -3.49
C PRO A 98 1.45 10.39 -2.31
N PHE A 99 0.71 9.36 -1.89
CA PHE A 99 -0.19 9.43 -0.73
C PHE A 99 0.56 9.69 0.59
N PHE A 100 1.75 9.12 0.73
CA PHE A 100 2.61 9.38 1.88
C PHE A 100 3.23 10.78 1.79
N ALA A 101 3.76 11.15 0.63
CA ALA A 101 4.36 12.47 0.38
C ALA A 101 3.37 13.61 0.68
N GLU A 102 2.10 13.45 0.29
CA GLU A 102 1.05 14.43 0.60
C GLU A 102 0.84 14.66 2.10
N ARG A 103 1.01 13.60 2.89
CA ARG A 103 0.86 13.62 4.35
C ARG A 103 2.11 14.11 5.07
N GLY A 104 3.28 13.81 4.52
CA GLY A 104 4.58 14.20 5.05
C GLY A 104 4.78 13.87 6.53
N MET A 105 5.53 14.73 7.22
CA MET A 105 5.89 14.56 8.63
C MET A 105 4.66 14.54 9.55
N GLU A 106 3.69 15.43 9.30
CA GLU A 106 2.47 15.53 10.11
C GLU A 106 1.67 14.21 10.07
N GLY A 107 1.47 13.65 8.88
CA GLY A 107 0.76 12.38 8.76
C GLY A 107 1.52 11.21 9.37
N MET A 108 2.85 11.23 9.37
CA MET A 108 3.64 10.26 10.12
C MET A 108 3.40 10.37 11.63
N MET A 109 3.49 11.59 12.19
CA MET A 109 3.27 11.81 13.62
C MET A 109 1.88 11.36 14.04
N LYS A 110 0.86 11.66 13.22
CA LYS A 110 -0.52 11.23 13.45
C LYS A 110 -0.66 9.70 13.37
N GLY A 111 -0.04 9.06 12.38
CA GLY A 111 -0.03 7.60 12.25
C GLY A 111 0.61 6.89 13.45
N LEU A 112 1.65 7.50 14.03
CA LEU A 112 2.31 7.04 15.25
C LEU A 112 1.60 7.48 16.54
N ARG A 113 0.48 8.22 16.44
CA ARG A 113 -0.30 8.76 17.56
C ARG A 113 0.52 9.64 18.52
N LEU A 114 1.54 10.32 17.99
CA LEU A 114 2.40 11.25 18.74
C LEU A 114 1.66 12.56 19.08
N ASP A 115 0.49 12.79 18.49
CA ASP A 115 -0.45 13.85 18.83
C ASP A 115 -1.31 13.55 20.07
N SER A 116 -1.30 12.32 20.57
CA SER A 116 -2.10 11.93 21.75
C SER A 116 -1.63 12.62 23.05
N PRO A 117 -2.52 12.78 24.05
CA PRO A 117 -2.18 13.40 25.34
C PRO A 117 -0.95 12.80 26.03
N LYS A 118 -0.69 11.52 25.80
CA LYS A 118 0.48 10.79 26.33
C LYS A 118 1.81 11.42 25.90
N PHE A 119 1.88 11.99 24.69
CA PHE A 119 3.10 12.50 24.09
C PHE A 119 3.21 14.03 24.10
N GLN A 120 2.20 14.75 24.62
CA GLN A 120 2.14 16.23 24.57
C GLN A 120 3.37 16.92 25.17
N ARG A 121 3.96 16.36 26.22
CA ARG A 121 5.10 16.94 26.93
C ARG A 121 6.47 16.58 26.34
N TYR A 122 6.51 15.75 25.31
CA TYR A 122 7.76 15.24 24.76
C TYR A 122 8.05 15.86 23.39
N ASP A 123 9.34 15.97 23.06
CA ASP A 123 9.75 16.30 21.70
C ASP A 123 9.40 15.14 20.76
N LYS A 124 8.36 15.35 19.94
CA LYS A 124 7.89 14.37 18.96
C LYS A 124 8.95 14.09 17.90
N MET A 125 9.74 15.10 17.51
CA MET A 125 10.79 14.94 16.50
C MET A 125 11.93 14.07 16.98
N TRP A 126 12.22 14.05 18.29
CA TRP A 126 13.16 13.09 18.85
C TRP A 126 12.73 11.64 18.58
N PHE A 127 11.45 11.30 18.75
CA PHE A 127 10.94 9.95 18.47
C PHE A 127 11.02 9.62 16.99
N ILE A 128 10.67 10.56 16.12
CA ILE A 128 10.74 10.36 14.67
C ILE A 128 12.18 10.09 14.26
N ARG A 129 13.13 10.93 14.68
CA ARG A 129 14.56 10.72 14.38
C ARG A 129 15.03 9.36 14.86
N ARG A 130 14.67 8.98 16.09
CA ARG A 130 15.03 7.67 16.65
C ARG A 130 14.45 6.50 15.85
N LEU A 131 13.22 6.63 15.33
CA LEU A 131 12.61 5.65 14.43
C LEU A 131 13.36 5.58 13.08
N PHE A 132 13.90 6.71 12.65
CA PHE A 132 14.60 6.87 11.38
C PHE A 132 16.11 6.63 11.43
N ASP A 133 16.71 6.33 12.59
CA ASP A 133 18.15 6.09 12.74
C ASP A 133 18.70 4.96 11.83
N GLY A 134 17.85 3.98 11.49
CA GLY A 134 18.21 2.89 10.56
C GLY A 134 18.08 3.25 9.07
N TYR A 135 17.61 4.45 8.75
CA TYR A 135 17.35 4.91 7.41
C TYR A 135 18.37 5.95 6.98
N SER A 136 18.78 5.87 5.71
CA SER A 136 19.72 6.83 5.10
C SER A 136 19.24 7.32 3.74
N ARG A 137 18.14 6.76 3.22
CA ARG A 137 17.60 7.05 1.91
C ARG A 137 16.08 7.13 1.96
N ALA A 138 15.52 8.17 1.34
CA ALA A 138 14.12 8.25 0.98
C ALA A 138 13.99 8.08 -0.54
N LEU A 139 13.26 7.05 -0.98
CA LEU A 139 13.01 6.78 -2.39
C LEU A 139 11.56 7.10 -2.74
N PHE A 140 11.35 8.18 -3.48
CA PHE A 140 10.05 8.51 -4.04
C PHE A 140 9.67 7.51 -5.14
N VAL A 141 8.48 6.91 -5.04
CA VAL A 141 7.92 6.00 -6.03
C VAL A 141 6.84 6.73 -6.81
N ASP A 142 7.15 7.16 -8.02
CA ASP A 142 6.19 7.82 -8.91
C ASP A 142 5.18 6.79 -9.45
N THR A 143 3.97 6.80 -8.89
CA THR A 143 2.87 5.91 -9.31
C THR A 143 2.09 6.42 -10.53
N GLY A 144 2.43 7.60 -11.05
CA GLY A 144 1.68 8.28 -12.11
C GLY A 144 0.35 8.89 -11.66
N VAL A 145 0.09 8.95 -10.35
CA VAL A 145 -1.10 9.59 -9.77
C VAL A 145 -0.80 11.04 -9.40
N GLY A 146 -1.59 11.96 -9.94
CA GLY A 146 -1.48 13.40 -9.69
C GLY A 146 -0.18 14.01 -10.27
N SER A 147 0.25 15.15 -9.71
CA SER A 147 1.47 15.83 -10.19
C SER A 147 2.71 15.20 -9.58
N ARG A 148 3.56 14.63 -10.46
CA ARG A 148 4.86 14.09 -10.08
C ARG A 148 5.71 15.15 -9.40
N GLU A 149 5.81 16.34 -9.99
CA GLU A 149 6.66 17.43 -9.51
C GLU A 149 6.27 17.83 -8.09
N ARG A 150 4.97 17.96 -7.83
CA ARG A 150 4.44 18.28 -6.50
C ARG A 150 4.82 17.21 -5.48
N TYR A 151 4.52 15.94 -5.77
CA TYR A 151 4.73 14.87 -4.79
C TYR A 151 6.21 14.53 -4.60
N GLU A 152 7.03 14.65 -5.63
CA GLU A 152 8.48 14.51 -5.51
C GLU A 152 9.08 15.63 -4.65
N ALA A 153 8.59 16.87 -4.79
CA ALA A 153 9.02 17.99 -3.93
C ALA A 153 8.65 17.77 -2.46
N LEU A 154 7.44 17.27 -2.18
CA LEU A 154 7.01 16.92 -0.82
C LEU A 154 7.83 15.76 -0.22
N SER A 155 8.11 14.73 -1.03
CA SER A 155 9.00 13.63 -0.64
C SER A 155 10.41 14.14 -0.30
N ARG A 156 10.91 15.10 -1.09
CA ARG A 156 12.22 15.72 -0.85
C ARG A 156 12.26 16.52 0.44
N ALA A 157 11.24 17.34 0.70
CA ALA A 157 11.13 18.09 1.96
C ALA A 157 11.12 17.16 3.18
N PHE A 158 10.37 16.05 3.10
CA PHE A 158 10.37 15.02 4.14
C PHE A 158 11.76 14.39 4.35
N ALA A 159 12.47 14.09 3.27
CA ALA A 159 13.83 13.55 3.33
C ALA A 159 14.82 14.55 3.96
N GLU A 160 14.73 15.82 3.58
CA GLU A 160 15.57 16.90 4.11
C GLU A 160 15.38 17.09 5.62
N GLU A 161 14.12 17.06 6.10
CA GLU A 161 13.80 17.17 7.54
C GLU A 161 14.43 16.06 8.39
N LEU A 162 14.65 14.89 7.78
CA LEU A 162 15.24 13.71 8.42
C LEU A 162 16.72 13.48 8.05
N GLY A 163 17.31 14.35 7.23
CA GLY A 163 18.69 14.19 6.76
C GLY A 163 18.92 12.96 5.88
N LEU A 164 17.88 12.49 5.17
CA LEU A 164 17.94 11.34 4.27
C LEU A 164 18.36 11.75 2.86
N LYS A 165 19.11 10.89 2.17
CA LYS A 165 19.35 11.05 0.73
C LYS A 165 18.03 10.87 -0.03
N HIS A 166 17.60 11.88 -0.77
CA HIS A 166 16.41 11.78 -1.61
C HIS A 166 16.74 11.25 -3.01
N GLU A 167 16.00 10.26 -3.47
CA GLU A 167 16.02 9.75 -4.84
C GLU A 167 14.58 9.51 -5.33
N ALA A 168 14.40 9.31 -6.65
CA ALA A 168 13.12 9.00 -7.23
C ALA A 168 13.23 7.82 -8.21
N THR A 169 12.19 7.01 -8.27
CA THR A 169 12.03 5.92 -9.24
C THR A 169 10.61 5.92 -9.80
N LYS A 170 10.45 5.33 -10.99
CA LYS A 170 9.14 5.15 -11.60
C LYS A 170 8.51 3.86 -11.08
N GLY A 171 7.31 3.97 -10.55
CA GLY A 171 6.46 2.84 -10.20
C GLY A 171 5.78 2.21 -11.42
N THR A 172 5.02 1.15 -11.17
CA THR A 172 4.27 0.43 -12.18
C THR A 172 2.89 0.02 -11.67
N VAL A 173 1.97 -0.17 -12.60
CA VAL A 173 0.67 -0.80 -12.34
C VAL A 173 0.58 -2.22 -12.90
N SER A 174 1.67 -2.75 -13.47
CA SER A 174 1.68 -4.06 -14.14
C SER A 174 1.26 -5.20 -13.21
N VAL A 175 1.74 -5.21 -11.97
CA VAL A 175 1.36 -6.24 -10.97
C VAL A 175 -0.14 -6.18 -10.67
N LEU A 176 -0.69 -4.97 -10.51
CA LEU A 176 -2.13 -4.78 -10.30
C LEU A 176 -2.95 -5.22 -11.52
N ALA A 177 -2.49 -4.88 -12.72
CA ALA A 177 -3.17 -5.23 -13.97
C ALA A 177 -3.17 -6.75 -14.22
N GLU A 178 -2.03 -7.41 -13.98
CA GLU A 178 -1.91 -8.86 -14.09
C GLU A 178 -2.81 -9.57 -13.07
N ALA A 179 -2.82 -9.10 -11.82
CA ALA A 179 -3.70 -9.63 -10.79
C ALA A 179 -5.18 -9.42 -11.17
N LEU A 180 -5.58 -8.23 -11.63
CA LEU A 180 -6.95 -8.01 -12.10
C LEU A 180 -7.31 -8.97 -13.25
N SER A 181 -6.42 -9.18 -14.21
CA SER A 181 -6.65 -10.13 -15.31
C SER A 181 -6.86 -11.56 -14.81
N LYS A 182 -6.08 -12.01 -13.82
CA LYS A 182 -6.27 -13.34 -13.20
C LYS A 182 -7.59 -13.44 -12.44
N ALA A 183 -8.02 -12.37 -11.77
CA ALA A 183 -9.31 -12.33 -11.08
C ALA A 183 -10.49 -12.46 -12.06
N LYS A 184 -10.38 -11.87 -13.25
CA LYS A 184 -11.37 -12.04 -14.33
C LYS A 184 -11.42 -13.46 -14.88
N GLN A 185 -10.26 -14.11 -15.04
CA GLN A 185 -10.21 -15.52 -15.43
C GLN A 185 -10.89 -16.42 -14.38
N LEU A 186 -10.67 -16.13 -13.09
CA LEU A 186 -11.33 -16.81 -11.98
C LEU A 186 -12.86 -16.64 -12.02
N ALA A 187 -13.36 -15.45 -12.36
CA ALA A 187 -14.78 -15.21 -12.56
C ALA A 187 -15.37 -16.05 -13.72
N GLY A 188 -14.67 -16.11 -14.85
CA GLY A 188 -15.11 -16.87 -16.03
C GLY A 188 -15.18 -18.39 -15.81
N GLN A 189 -14.39 -18.94 -14.90
CA GLN A 189 -14.40 -20.37 -14.55
C GLN A 189 -15.63 -20.81 -13.75
N LYS A 190 -16.37 -19.87 -13.15
CA LYS A 190 -17.59 -20.15 -12.37
C LYS A 190 -18.87 -20.14 -13.22
N SER A 191 -18.77 -19.66 -14.47
CA SER A 191 -19.90 -19.52 -15.40
C SER A 191 -20.12 -20.78 -16.28
N GLY A 192 -19.42 -21.89 -16.01
CA GLY A 192 -19.59 -23.18 -16.67
C GLY A 192 -19.79 -24.29 -15.65
#